data_AF-A0A3D2N1C7-F1
#
_entry.id   AF-A0A3D2N1C7-F1
#
_cell.length_a   1.000
_cell.length_b   1.000
_cell.length_c   1.000
_cell.angle_alpha   90.00
_cell.angle_beta   90.00
_cell.angle_gamma   90.00
#
_symmetry.space_group_name_H-M   'P 1'
#
loop_
_entity.id
_entity.type
_entity.pdbx_description
1 polymer ?
#
loop_
_entity_poly.entity_id
_entity_poly.type
_entity_poly.pdbx_seq_one_letter_code
_entity_poly.pdbx_strand_id
1 'polypeptide(L)'
;LLTSAGGLVGSTSTLSVNIGGRSFEFTAPITRSEAELDRRSRVATVIAEFSGSPDLTEGRPALTPGMFATAEIIGRPVDNVIELSNAALSPDGHVLVVNDESKLERRDVSVVSREGRSVWVSGLREGDMVVAELNNALLPGLRVMTETAVN
;
A
#
# COMPACT_ATOMS: atom_id res chain seq x y z
N LEU A 1 -9.72 2.63 14.36
CA LEU A 1 -8.60 2.12 13.51
C LEU A 1 -7.26 2.18 14.24
N LEU A 2 -6.90 3.28 14.90
CA LEU A 2 -5.62 3.39 15.62
C LEU A 2 -5.61 2.78 17.05
N THR A 3 -6.78 2.62 17.68
CA THR A 3 -6.93 2.19 19.09
C THR A 3 -7.72 0.89 19.28
N SER A 4 -8.15 0.23 18.19
CA SER A 4 -8.81 -1.08 18.25
C SER A 4 -7.77 -2.20 18.44
N ALA A 5 -8.19 -3.42 18.81
CA ALA A 5 -7.38 -4.64 18.93
C ALA A 5 -6.65 -5.10 17.62
N GLY A 6 -6.50 -4.21 16.65
CA GLY A 6 -5.69 -4.30 15.44
C GLY A 6 -5.18 -2.92 14.98
N GLY A 7 -4.86 -2.04 15.93
CA GLY A 7 -4.22 -0.73 15.70
C GLY A 7 -2.69 -0.83 15.66
N LEU A 8 -2.02 0.31 15.43
CA LEU A 8 -0.55 0.37 15.31
C LEU A 8 0.19 0.19 16.64
N VAL A 9 -0.49 0.35 17.78
CA VAL A 9 0.13 0.17 19.10
C VAL A 9 0.47 -1.31 19.32
N GLY A 10 1.73 -1.59 19.66
CA GLY A 10 2.26 -2.94 19.80
C GLY A 10 2.88 -3.52 18.53
N SER A 11 2.74 -2.85 17.37
CA SER A 11 3.53 -3.22 16.18
C SER A 11 4.96 -2.69 16.28
N THR A 12 5.84 -3.23 15.45
CA THR A 12 7.24 -2.80 15.35
C THR A 12 7.41 -1.93 14.11
N SER A 13 8.16 -0.84 14.25
CA SER A 13 8.58 0.02 13.15
C SER A 13 10.09 -0.05 12.92
N THR A 14 10.50 0.25 11.68
CA THR A 14 11.89 0.47 11.30
C THR A 14 12.06 1.95 10.99
N LEU A 15 12.85 2.64 11.79
CA LEU A 15 13.20 4.05 11.62
C LEU A 15 14.49 4.15 10.83
N SER A 16 14.51 4.93 9.76
CA SER A 16 15.69 5.24 8.96
C SER A 16 16.04 6.72 9.09
N VAL A 17 17.30 7.01 9.40
CA VAL A 17 17.83 8.37 9.60
C VAL A 17 19.08 8.57 8.78
N ASN A 18 19.16 9.68 8.05
CA ASN A 18 20.35 10.04 7.28
C ASN A 18 21.20 11.08 8.04
N ILE A 19 22.44 10.72 8.38
CA ILE A 19 23.40 11.59 9.07
C ILE A 19 24.70 11.63 8.28
N GLY A 20 25.02 12.81 7.74
CA GLY A 20 26.24 13.01 6.96
C GLY A 20 26.32 12.12 5.71
N GLY A 21 25.18 11.84 5.06
CA GLY A 21 25.10 10.99 3.87
C GLY A 21 25.05 9.49 4.15
N ARG A 22 25.11 9.08 5.42
CA ARG A 22 25.00 7.67 5.83
C ARG A 22 23.62 7.40 6.42
N SER A 23 22.99 6.30 6.00
CA SER A 23 21.71 5.86 6.52
C SER A 23 21.90 4.91 7.70
N PHE A 24 21.14 5.13 8.77
CA PHE A 24 21.14 4.29 9.97
C PHE A 24 19.72 3.83 10.28
N GLU A 25 19.56 2.56 10.60
CA GLU A 25 18.26 1.96 10.88
C GLU A 25 18.07 1.63 12.36
N PHE A 26 16.83 1.81 12.84
CA PHE A 26 16.44 1.56 14.22
C PHE A 26 15.09 0.87 14.31
N THR A 27 15.09 -0.35 14.85
CA THR A 27 13.87 -1.05 15.22
C THR A 27 13.29 -0.45 16.50
N ALA A 28 12.03 -0.06 16.47
CA ALA A 28 11.34 0.58 17.58
C ALA A 28 9.89 0.07 17.70
N PRO A 29 9.45 -0.46 18.86
CA PRO A 29 8.03 -0.71 19.08
C PRO A 29 7.23 0.59 19.11
N ILE A 30 6.03 0.56 18.54
CA ILE A 30 5.04 1.65 18.69
C ILE A 30 4.36 1.48 20.05
N THR A 31 4.66 2.38 20.98
CA THR A 31 4.16 2.31 22.36
C THR A 31 2.86 3.07 22.54
N ARG A 32 2.58 4.06 21.69
CA ARG A 32 1.39 4.90 21.81
C ARG A 32 0.91 5.43 20.45
N SER A 33 -0.40 5.61 20.35
CA SER A 33 -1.03 6.42 19.30
C SER A 33 -1.84 7.52 19.98
N GLU A 34 -1.70 8.75 19.51
CA GLU A 34 -2.59 9.83 19.94
C GLU A 34 -3.90 9.72 19.17
N ALA A 35 -5.02 9.77 19.89
CA ALA A 35 -6.34 9.43 19.37
C ALA A 35 -7.02 10.58 18.60
N GLU A 36 -6.42 11.78 18.60
CA GLU A 36 -6.99 12.95 17.96
C GLU A 36 -6.38 13.09 16.56
N LEU A 37 -7.14 12.65 15.55
CA LEU A 37 -6.89 13.05 14.18
C LEU A 37 -7.08 14.58 14.14
N ASP A 38 -6.02 15.34 13.94
CA ASP A 38 -6.16 16.79 13.77
C ASP A 38 -7.11 17.05 12.61
N ARG A 39 -8.27 17.63 12.92
CA ARG A 39 -9.37 17.84 11.96
C ARG A 39 -8.97 18.72 10.78
N ARG A 40 -7.89 19.51 10.89
CA ARG A 40 -7.38 20.34 9.80
C ARG A 40 -6.37 19.61 8.91
N SER A 41 -5.51 18.77 9.49
CA SER A 41 -4.40 18.13 8.76
C SER A 41 -4.64 16.65 8.40
N ARG A 42 -5.64 15.98 9.01
CA ARG A 42 -5.87 14.53 8.88
C ARG A 42 -4.61 13.69 9.20
N VAL A 43 -3.71 14.23 10.01
CA VAL A 43 -2.50 13.54 10.46
C VAL A 43 -2.81 12.81 11.76
N ALA A 44 -2.32 11.58 11.86
CA ALA A 44 -2.30 10.79 13.08
C ALA A 44 -0.88 10.76 13.65
N THR A 45 -0.74 10.97 14.95
CA THR A 45 0.55 10.92 15.63
C THR A 45 0.71 9.58 16.35
N VAL A 46 1.84 8.91 16.09
CA VAL A 46 2.26 7.70 16.82
C VAL A 46 3.61 7.93 17.46
N ILE A 47 3.86 7.25 18.58
CA ILE A 47 5.11 7.31 19.33
C ILE A 47 5.75 5.94 19.26
N ALA A 48 6.97 5.90 18.72
CA ALA A 48 7.84 4.73 18.75
C ALA A 48 9.01 5.00 19.69
N GLU A 49 9.33 4.04 20.56
CA GLU A 49 10.40 4.17 21.55
C GLU A 49 11.58 3.28 21.16
N PHE A 50 12.80 3.78 21.30
CA PHE A 50 14.02 3.04 21.04
C PHE A 50 15.09 3.42 22.06
N SER A 51 16.10 2.57 22.22
CA SER A 51 17.25 2.88 23.07
C SER A 51 18.14 3.93 22.39
N GLY A 52 18.19 5.13 22.96
CA GLY A 52 19.04 6.22 22.47
C GLY A 52 20.54 6.06 22.75
N SER A 53 20.98 4.88 23.20
CA SER A 53 22.39 4.63 23.50
C SER A 53 23.15 4.42 22.18
N PRO A 54 24.21 5.18 21.90
CA PRO A 54 25.02 4.97 20.72
C PRO A 54 25.68 3.59 20.81
N ASP A 55 25.58 2.83 19.73
CA ASP A 55 26.36 1.61 19.61
C ASP A 55 27.72 1.97 19.00
N LEU A 56 28.73 2.04 19.87
CA LEU A 56 30.10 2.38 19.47
C LEU A 56 30.78 1.25 18.68
N THR A 57 30.25 0.02 18.74
CA THR A 57 30.81 -1.13 18.01
C THR A 57 30.36 -1.14 16.54
N GLU A 58 29.13 -0.70 16.26
CA GLU A 58 28.60 -0.59 14.90
C GLU A 58 28.65 0.84 14.32
N GLY A 59 29.22 1.80 15.07
CA GLY A 59 29.29 3.21 14.64
C GLY A 59 27.92 3.89 14.56
N ARG A 60 26.95 3.39 15.32
CA ARG A 60 25.56 3.85 15.31
C ARG A 60 25.43 5.14 16.12
N PRO A 61 25.00 6.26 15.50
CA PRO A 61 24.92 7.54 16.18
C PRO A 61 23.78 7.57 17.19
N ALA A 62 23.93 8.41 18.22
CA ALA A 62 22.81 8.75 19.09
C ALA A 62 21.81 9.62 18.32
N LEU A 63 20.53 9.25 18.36
CA LEU A 63 19.47 10.08 17.81
C LEU A 63 19.13 11.19 18.81
N THR A 64 19.32 12.44 18.39
CA THR A 64 19.03 13.62 19.21
C THR A 64 17.65 14.20 18.89
N PRO A 65 16.97 14.83 19.86
CA PRO A 65 15.74 15.58 19.59
C PRO A 65 15.92 16.60 18.45
N GLY A 66 14.92 16.71 17.57
CA GLY A 66 14.95 17.60 16.41
C GLY A 66 15.47 16.97 15.11
N MET A 67 15.92 15.72 15.13
CA MET A 67 16.19 14.95 13.91
C MET A 67 14.90 14.47 13.25
N PHE A 68 14.90 14.43 11.91
CA PHE A 68 13.84 13.81 11.12
C PHE A 68 14.23 12.37 10.77
N ALA A 69 13.27 11.46 10.92
CA ALA A 69 13.41 10.05 10.58
C ALA A 69 12.25 9.62 9.68
N THR A 70 12.51 8.67 8.79
CA THR A 70 11.46 7.95 8.06
C THR A 70 11.11 6.69 8.82
N ALA A 71 9.84 6.52 9.19
CA ALA A 71 9.36 5.30 9.84
C ALA A 71 8.66 4.41 8.81
N GLU A 72 9.13 3.18 8.66
CA GLU A 72 8.42 2.11 7.99
C GLU A 72 7.66 1.30 9.04
N ILE A 73 6.34 1.15 8.84
CA ILE A 73 5.48 0.41 9.76
C ILE A 73 4.74 -0.64 8.94
N ILE A 74 4.97 -1.91 9.26
CA ILE A 74 4.30 -3.00 8.56
C ILE A 74 2.83 -3.02 8.98
N GLY A 75 1.96 -2.76 8.00
CA GLY A 75 0.51 -2.84 8.17
C GLY A 75 0.01 -4.28 8.25
N ARG A 76 -1.29 -4.44 8.44
CA ARG A 76 -1.91 -5.77 8.34
C ARG A 76 -1.96 -6.21 6.88
N PRO A 77 -1.70 -7.50 6.58
CA PRO A 77 -1.95 -8.01 5.24
C PRO A 77 -3.41 -7.79 4.86
N VAL A 78 -3.64 -7.47 3.59
CA VAL A 78 -4.98 -7.34 3.02
C VAL A 78 -5.18 -8.51 2.08
N ASP A 79 -6.10 -9.40 2.45
CA ASP A 79 -6.38 -10.60 1.68
C ASP A 79 -7.21 -10.29 0.42
N ASN A 80 -7.12 -11.17 -0.59
CA ASN A 80 -7.90 -11.09 -1.83
C ASN A 80 -7.72 -9.78 -2.59
N VAL A 81 -6.47 -9.32 -2.66
CA VAL A 81 -6.07 -8.13 -3.39
C VAL A 81 -5.23 -8.55 -4.60
N ILE A 82 -5.59 -8.01 -5.76
CA ILE A 82 -4.89 -8.23 -7.02
C ILE A 82 -4.29 -6.92 -7.49
N GLU A 83 -3.02 -6.96 -7.90
CA GLU A 83 -2.36 -5.84 -8.56
C GLU A 83 -2.78 -5.77 -10.03
N LEU A 84 -3.15 -4.58 -10.48
CA LEU A 84 -3.44 -4.26 -11.87
C LEU A 84 -2.64 -3.02 -12.28
N SER A 85 -2.46 -2.86 -13.59
CA SER A 85 -2.09 -1.56 -14.17
C SER A 85 -3.18 -0.54 -13.91
N ASN A 86 -2.83 0.70 -13.59
CA ASN A 86 -3.78 1.81 -13.50
C ASN A 86 -4.61 1.98 -14.79
N ALA A 87 -4.08 1.57 -15.95
CA ALA A 87 -4.77 1.63 -17.23
C ALA A 87 -5.93 0.62 -17.35
N ALA A 88 -5.96 -0.43 -16.51
CA ALA A 88 -7.03 -1.43 -16.48
C ALA A 88 -8.28 -0.95 -15.73
N LEU A 89 -8.16 0.10 -14.93
CA LEU A 89 -9.22 0.61 -14.06
C LEU A 89 -9.88 1.84 -14.68
N SER A 90 -11.20 1.76 -14.86
CA SER A 90 -12.00 2.86 -15.39
C SER A 90 -12.12 4.01 -14.37
N PRO A 91 -12.31 5.27 -14.82
CA PRO A 91 -12.52 6.42 -13.92
C PRO A 91 -13.66 6.27 -12.91
N ASP A 92 -14.70 5.50 -13.25
CA ASP A 92 -15.86 5.21 -12.40
C ASP A 92 -15.71 3.93 -11.55
N GLY A 93 -14.52 3.32 -11.51
CA GLY A 93 -14.17 2.28 -10.53
C GLY A 93 -14.47 0.83 -10.94
N HIS A 94 -14.63 0.56 -12.24
CA HIS A 94 -14.79 -0.81 -12.74
C HIS A 94 -13.60 -1.26 -13.61
N VAL A 95 -13.52 -2.57 -13.82
CA VAL A 95 -12.63 -3.20 -14.80
C VAL A 95 -13.47 -3.96 -15.83
N LEU A 96 -12.86 -4.30 -16.96
CA LEU A 96 -13.43 -5.24 -17.92
C LEU A 96 -12.74 -6.60 -17.78
N VAL A 97 -13.53 -7.65 -17.68
CA VAL A 97 -13.07 -9.04 -17.59
C VAL A 97 -13.62 -9.84 -18.76
N VAL A 98 -12.90 -10.86 -19.19
CA VAL A 98 -13.39 -11.82 -20.18
C VAL A 98 -14.17 -12.90 -19.45
N ASN A 99 -15.44 -13.08 -19.81
CA ASN A 99 -16.28 -14.14 -19.24
C ASN A 99 -16.17 -15.45 -20.04
N ASP A 100 -16.84 -16.49 -19.55
CA ASP A 100 -16.82 -17.84 -20.14
C ASP A 100 -17.35 -17.90 -21.58
N GLU A 101 -18.12 -16.90 -22.02
CA GLU A 101 -18.63 -16.76 -23.39
C GLU A 101 -17.67 -16.01 -24.32
N SER A 102 -16.44 -15.74 -23.86
CA SER A 102 -15.44 -14.89 -24.53
C SER A 102 -15.97 -13.49 -24.83
N LYS A 103 -16.74 -12.91 -23.91
CA LYS A 103 -17.23 -11.53 -23.99
C LYS A 103 -16.68 -10.69 -22.85
N LEU A 104 -16.51 -9.40 -23.11
CA LEU A 104 -16.19 -8.43 -22.07
C LEU A 104 -17.39 -8.24 -21.14
N GLU A 105 -17.14 -8.34 -19.85
CA GLU A 105 -18.10 -8.10 -18.79
C GLU A 105 -17.56 -6.99 -17.89
N ARG A 106 -18.44 -6.07 -17.49
CA ARG A 106 -18.10 -5.06 -16.51
C ARG A 106 -18.10 -5.68 -15.12
N ARG A 107 -17.02 -5.45 -14.37
CA ARG A 107 -16.93 -5.84 -12.97
C ARG A 107 -16.52 -4.66 -12.11
N ASP A 108 -17.39 -4.29 -11.17
CA ASP A 108 -17.07 -3.27 -10.18
C ASP A 108 -16.08 -3.85 -9.17
N VAL A 109 -15.05 -3.07 -8.83
CA VAL A 109 -13.99 -3.47 -7.91
C VAL A 109 -13.81 -2.42 -6.83
N SER A 110 -13.25 -2.81 -5.68
CA SER A 110 -12.87 -1.86 -4.64
C SER A 110 -11.39 -1.55 -4.73
N VAL A 111 -11.04 -0.28 -4.86
CA VAL A 111 -9.64 0.17 -4.85
C VAL A 111 -9.12 0.16 -3.41
N VAL A 112 -8.10 -0.66 -3.16
CA VAL A 112 -7.44 -0.79 -1.86
C VAL A 112 -6.29 0.22 -1.75
N SER A 113 -5.45 0.33 -2.78
CA SER A 113 -4.33 1.27 -2.83
C SER A 113 -3.95 1.62 -4.27
N ARG A 114 -3.24 2.73 -4.46
CA ARG A 114 -2.66 3.18 -5.73
C ARG A 114 -1.26 3.71 -5.49
N GLU A 115 -0.31 3.25 -6.31
CA GLU A 115 1.07 3.70 -6.24
C GLU A 115 1.69 3.70 -7.64
N GLY A 116 2.22 4.86 -8.07
CA GLY A 116 2.82 5.00 -9.40
C GLY A 116 1.88 4.54 -10.54
N ARG A 117 2.24 3.45 -11.20
CA ARG A 117 1.49 2.85 -12.32
C ARG A 117 0.61 1.66 -11.92
N SER A 118 0.65 1.26 -10.65
CA SER A 118 -0.07 0.11 -10.13
C SER A 118 -1.27 0.52 -9.27
N VAL A 119 -2.30 -0.31 -9.31
CA VAL A 119 -3.46 -0.24 -8.44
C VAL A 119 -3.74 -1.62 -7.86
N TRP A 120 -4.03 -1.65 -6.57
CA TRP A 120 -4.41 -2.85 -5.84
C TRP A 120 -5.91 -2.83 -5.64
N VAL A 121 -6.60 -3.86 -6.11
CA VAL A 121 -8.07 -3.94 -6.05
C VAL A 121 -8.53 -5.25 -5.42
N SER A 122 -9.71 -5.22 -4.81
CA SER A 122 -10.45 -6.41 -4.38
C SER A 122 -11.77 -6.55 -5.16
N GLY A 123 -12.35 -7.75 -5.14
CA GLY A 123 -13.56 -8.08 -5.91
C GLY A 123 -13.31 -8.87 -7.20
N LEU A 124 -12.07 -9.24 -7.46
CA LEU A 124 -11.67 -10.15 -8.52
C LEU A 124 -11.29 -11.52 -7.95
N ARG A 125 -11.39 -12.55 -8.78
CA ARG A 125 -10.99 -13.92 -8.43
C ARG A 125 -9.70 -14.29 -9.14
N GLU A 126 -8.92 -15.16 -8.52
CA GLU A 126 -7.78 -15.77 -9.19
C GLU A 126 -8.25 -16.48 -10.47
N GLY A 127 -7.56 -16.24 -11.57
CA GLY A 127 -7.92 -16.73 -12.90
C GLY A 127 -8.82 -15.80 -13.73
N ASP A 128 -9.36 -14.71 -13.16
CA ASP A 128 -10.07 -13.70 -13.95
C ASP A 128 -9.13 -13.07 -15.00
N MET A 129 -9.53 -13.11 -16.27
CA MET A 129 -8.80 -12.44 -17.35
C MET A 129 -9.24 -10.99 -17.45
N VAL A 130 -8.43 -10.07 -16.93
CA VAL A 130 -8.71 -8.64 -16.91
C VAL A 130 -8.07 -7.95 -18.12
N VAL A 131 -8.79 -7.00 -18.72
CA VAL A 131 -8.25 -6.11 -19.76
C VAL A 131 -7.16 -5.22 -19.14
N ALA A 132 -5.93 -5.31 -19.64
CA ALA A 132 -4.77 -4.59 -19.09
C ALA A 132 -4.79 -3.06 -19.33
N GLU A 133 -5.44 -2.62 -20.40
CA GLU A 133 -5.58 -1.21 -20.76
C GLU A 133 -6.95 -0.95 -21.39
N LEU A 134 -7.75 -0.11 -20.72
CA LEU A 134 -9.03 0.32 -21.23
C LEU A 134 -8.85 1.36 -22.33
N ASN A 135 -9.73 1.30 -23.33
CA ASN A 135 -9.89 2.35 -24.32
C ASN A 135 -11.38 2.50 -24.67
N ASN A 136 -11.73 3.59 -25.35
CA ASN A 136 -13.13 3.94 -25.62
C ASN A 136 -13.85 2.97 -26.58
N ALA A 137 -13.15 2.02 -27.22
CA ALA A 137 -13.75 1.01 -28.09
C ALA A 137 -14.14 -0.27 -27.33
N LEU A 138 -13.66 -0.47 -26.11
CA LEU A 138 -13.96 -1.65 -25.30
C LEU A 138 -15.25 -1.42 -24.51
N LEU A 139 -16.31 -2.10 -24.93
CA LEU A 139 -17.64 -2.03 -24.32
C LEU A 139 -18.05 -3.40 -23.76
N PRO A 140 -18.81 -3.44 -22.65
CA PRO A 140 -19.42 -4.66 -22.17
C PRO A 140 -20.25 -5.35 -23.27
N GLY A 141 -20.17 -6.68 -23.32
CA GLY A 141 -20.81 -7.52 -24.33
C GLY A 141 -19.99 -7.75 -25.61
N LEU A 142 -18.90 -7.00 -25.81
CA LEU A 142 -18.02 -7.19 -26.96
C LEU A 142 -17.36 -8.57 -26.92
N ARG A 143 -17.48 -9.35 -28.00
CA ARG A 143 -16.79 -10.62 -28.13
C ARG A 143 -15.31 -10.37 -28.42
N VAL A 144 -14.45 -11.05 -27.69
CA VAL A 144 -12.99 -10.92 -27.80
C VAL A 144 -12.37 -12.30 -28.02
N MET A 145 -11.21 -12.30 -28.65
CA MET A 145 -10.32 -13.46 -28.67
C MET A 145 -9.16 -13.12 -27.75
N THR A 146 -8.86 -14.02 -26.82
CA THR A 146 -7.74 -13.84 -25.91
C THR A 146 -6.47 -14.37 -26.56
N GLU A 147 -5.42 -13.59 -26.51
CA GLU A 147 -4.07 -14.03 -26.86
C GLU A 147 -3.19 -13.76 -25.64
N THR A 148 -2.58 -14.82 -25.11
CA THR A 148 -1.65 -14.68 -23.99
C THR A 148 -0.41 -13.96 -24.50
N ALA A 149 -0.19 -12.72 -24.06
CA ALA A 149 1.05 -12.02 -24.35
C ALA A 149 2.21 -12.81 -23.75
N VAL A 150 3.08 -13.36 -24.61
CA VAL A 150 4.33 -13.98 -24.19
C VAL A 150 5.30 -12.85 -23.88
N ASN A 151 5.54 -12.61 -22.59
CA ASN A 151 6.63 -11.76 -22.11
C ASN A 151 7.84 -12.62 -21.78
#